data_AF-A0A2V9C1F9-F1
#
_entry.id   AF-A0A2V9C1F9-F1
#
_cell.length_a   1.000
_cell.length_b   1.000
_cell.length_c   1.000
_cell.angle_alpha   90.00
_cell.angle_beta   90.00
_cell.angle_gamma   90.00
#
_symmetry.space_group_name_H-M   'P 1'
#
loop_
_entity.id
_entity.type
_entity.pdbx_description
1 polymer ?
#
loop_
_entity_poly.entity_id
_entity_poly.type
_entity_poly.pdbx_seq_one_letter_code
_entity_poly.pdbx_strand_id
1 'polypeptide(L)'
;MTTKPVLANAGAMSQFVGPFEVTSKLSGQTYQCRFSHMWNGIATRHADTIDTKFFVDGEAHVVGLSHTAFVKFREKSGRDLTDREASFVAAEYLRERLEEEDIRSLYDVPESEVLRLINLVGIK
;
A
#
# COMPACT_ATOMS: atom_id res chain seq x y z
N MET A 1 -6.02 24.00 17.49
CA MET A 1 -5.45 22.72 17.01
C MET A 1 -6.55 21.97 16.29
N THR A 2 -6.57 22.03 14.96
CA THR A 2 -7.52 21.26 14.14
C THR A 2 -7.08 19.80 14.18
N THR A 3 -7.87 18.93 14.80
CA THR A 3 -7.67 17.49 14.77
C THR A 3 -7.73 17.05 13.31
N LYS A 4 -6.57 16.81 12.71
CA LYS A 4 -6.47 16.26 11.35
C LYS A 4 -7.21 14.92 11.35
N PRO A 5 -8.03 14.61 10.32
CA PRO A 5 -8.72 13.33 10.25
C PRO A 5 -7.66 12.23 10.11
N VAL A 6 -7.41 11.53 11.22
CA VAL A 6 -6.70 10.26 11.22
C VAL A 6 -7.76 9.20 11.00
N LEU A 7 -7.52 8.27 10.06
CA LEU A 7 -8.40 7.13 9.87
C LEU A 7 -8.53 6.38 11.21
N ALA A 8 -9.77 6.23 11.70
CA ALA A 8 -10.02 5.66 13.01
C ALA A 8 -9.42 4.25 13.12
N ASN A 9 -8.64 4.00 14.17
CA ASN A 9 -8.05 2.69 14.43
C ASN A 9 -9.06 1.73 15.08
N ALA A 10 -10.16 1.43 14.38
CA ALA A 10 -11.18 0.47 14.82
C ALA A 10 -11.37 -0.65 13.78
N GLY A 11 -11.75 -1.85 14.25
CA GLY A 11 -12.01 -3.02 13.38
C GLY A 11 -10.76 -3.75 12.87
N ALA A 12 -10.96 -4.89 12.21
CA ALA A 12 -9.88 -5.69 11.64
C ALA A 12 -9.30 -5.04 10.38
N MET A 13 -7.99 -5.18 10.15
CA MET A 13 -7.32 -4.63 8.96
C MET A 13 -7.92 -5.13 7.64
N SER A 14 -8.37 -6.38 7.58
CA SER A 14 -9.04 -6.97 6.41
C SER A 14 -10.45 -6.43 6.15
N GLN A 15 -11.06 -5.77 7.13
CA GLN A 15 -12.29 -5.01 6.93
C GLN A 15 -12.00 -3.59 6.44
N PHE A 16 -10.85 -3.04 6.83
CA PHE A 16 -10.42 -1.70 6.42
C PHE A 16 -9.90 -1.69 4.99
N VAL A 17 -8.87 -2.50 4.68
CA VAL A 17 -8.51 -2.81 3.30
C VAL A 17 -9.37 -3.98 2.86
N GLY A 18 -10.64 -3.66 2.57
CA GLY A 18 -11.61 -4.64 2.08
C GLY A 18 -11.16 -5.29 0.76
N PRO A 19 -11.77 -6.42 0.38
CA PRO A 19 -11.56 -7.00 -0.94
C PRO A 19 -11.88 -5.95 -2.02
N PHE A 20 -11.08 -5.93 -3.09
CA PHE A 20 -11.28 -5.03 -4.21
C PHE A 20 -11.01 -5.73 -5.54
N GLU A 21 -11.61 -5.21 -6.59
CA GLU A 21 -11.42 -5.68 -7.96
C GLU A 21 -10.61 -4.66 -8.75
N VAL A 22 -9.83 -5.15 -9.71
CA VAL A 22 -9.09 -4.31 -10.66
C VAL A 22 -9.26 -4.86 -12.06
N THR A 23 -9.75 -4.05 -12.99
CA THR A 23 -9.87 -4.47 -14.40
C THR A 23 -8.70 -3.91 -15.20
N SER A 24 -7.98 -4.79 -15.88
CA SER A 24 -6.93 -4.43 -16.82
C SER A 24 -7.47 -3.52 -17.93
N LYS A 25 -6.74 -2.45 -18.24
CA LYS A 25 -7.01 -1.57 -19.37
C LYS A 25 -6.55 -2.16 -20.71
N LEU A 26 -5.74 -3.21 -20.68
CA LEU A 26 -5.14 -3.84 -21.86
C LEU A 26 -5.97 -5.03 -22.37
N SER A 27 -6.29 -6.00 -21.50
CA SER A 27 -7.06 -7.20 -21.86
C SER A 27 -8.53 -7.18 -21.42
N GLY A 28 -8.89 -6.30 -20.47
CA GLY A 28 -10.20 -6.36 -19.81
C GLY A 28 -10.33 -7.48 -18.78
N GLN A 29 -9.26 -8.21 -18.45
CA GLN A 29 -9.24 -9.16 -17.34
C GLN A 29 -9.51 -8.44 -16.01
N THR A 30 -10.38 -9.01 -15.17
CA THR A 30 -10.61 -8.53 -13.80
C THR A 30 -9.90 -9.41 -12.78
N TYR A 31 -9.05 -8.78 -11.97
CA TYR A 31 -8.33 -9.39 -10.86
C TYR A 31 -9.07 -9.20 -9.54
N GLN A 32 -9.15 -10.27 -8.74
CA GLN A 32 -9.72 -10.27 -7.40
C GLN A 32 -8.63 -10.11 -6.34
N CYS A 33 -8.63 -8.99 -5.63
CA CYS A 33 -7.58 -8.64 -4.69
C CYS A 33 -8.06 -8.71 -3.25
N ARG A 34 -7.25 -9.30 -2.37
CA ARG A 34 -7.53 -9.37 -0.92
C ARG A 34 -6.28 -9.05 -0.12
N PHE A 35 -6.39 -8.10 0.81
CA PHE A 35 -5.36 -7.85 1.80
C PHE A 35 -5.14 -9.07 2.70
N SER A 36 -3.88 -9.35 3.04
CA SER A 36 -3.51 -10.38 4.00
C SER A 36 -2.97 -9.79 5.30
N HIS A 37 -1.80 -9.13 5.23
CA HIS A 37 -1.10 -8.56 6.39
C HIS A 37 0.01 -7.61 5.92
N MET A 38 0.58 -6.87 6.87
CA MET A 38 1.76 -6.03 6.67
C MET A 38 2.84 -6.33 7.71
N TRP A 39 4.11 -6.12 7.36
CA TRP A 39 5.27 -6.36 8.22
C TRP A 39 6.47 -5.50 7.77
N ASN A 40 7.53 -5.45 8.56
CA ASN A 40 8.78 -4.81 8.18
C ASN A 40 9.63 -5.74 7.29
N GLY A 41 10.21 -5.22 6.21
CA GLY A 41 11.16 -5.95 5.38
C GLY A 41 12.29 -6.54 6.23
N ILE A 42 12.64 -7.81 5.99
CA ILE A 42 13.69 -8.54 6.69
C ILE A 42 14.92 -8.74 5.80
N ALA A 43 16.09 -8.91 6.43
CA ALA A 43 17.44 -8.75 5.86
C ALA A 43 17.79 -9.54 4.59
N THR A 44 16.98 -10.53 4.17
CA THR A 44 17.25 -11.30 2.95
C THR A 44 16.80 -10.60 1.66
N ARG A 45 16.03 -9.51 1.73
CA ARG A 45 15.51 -8.79 0.55
C ARG A 45 15.99 -7.35 0.54
N HIS A 46 15.52 -6.54 1.48
CA HIS A 46 16.10 -5.30 1.97
C HIS A 46 15.41 -5.02 3.33
N ALA A 47 16.14 -4.49 4.33
CA ALA A 47 15.56 -4.18 5.64
C ALA A 47 14.96 -2.76 5.71
N ASP A 48 14.74 -2.13 4.56
CA ASP A 48 14.37 -0.72 4.42
C ASP A 48 12.97 -0.52 3.80
N THR A 49 12.12 -1.55 3.80
CA THR A 49 10.72 -1.47 3.33
C THR A 49 9.70 -1.84 4.41
N ILE A 50 8.50 -1.29 4.31
CA ILE A 50 7.29 -1.80 4.95
C ILE A 50 6.54 -2.63 3.90
N ASP A 51 6.49 -3.93 4.09
CA ASP A 51 5.92 -4.89 3.16
C ASP A 51 4.43 -5.09 3.43
N THR A 52 3.62 -5.07 2.38
CA THR A 52 2.19 -5.38 2.44
C THR A 52 1.85 -6.52 1.49
N LYS A 53 1.25 -7.59 1.99
CA LYS A 53 0.84 -8.74 1.17
C LYS A 53 -0.62 -8.67 0.76
N PHE A 54 -0.83 -8.93 -0.52
CA PHE A 54 -2.12 -9.18 -1.13
C PHE A 54 -2.17 -10.57 -1.75
N PHE A 55 -3.38 -11.13 -1.81
CA PHE A 55 -3.70 -12.21 -2.71
C PHE A 55 -4.39 -11.64 -3.94
N VAL A 56 -3.86 -11.91 -5.13
CA VAL A 56 -4.47 -11.55 -6.42
C VAL A 56 -4.84 -12.86 -7.10
N ASP A 57 -6.14 -13.10 -7.26
CA ASP A 57 -6.68 -14.39 -7.77
C ASP A 57 -6.15 -15.63 -7.01
N GLY A 58 -5.82 -15.44 -5.73
CA GLY A 58 -5.27 -16.49 -4.85
C GLY A 58 -3.75 -16.56 -4.81
N GLU A 59 -3.05 -15.89 -5.72
CA GLU A 59 -1.58 -15.84 -5.76
C GLU A 59 -1.03 -14.74 -4.86
N ALA A 60 0.14 -14.96 -4.27
CA ALA A 60 0.74 -14.05 -3.30
C ALA A 60 1.58 -12.94 -3.96
N HIS A 61 1.24 -11.68 -3.66
CA HIS A 61 1.96 -10.49 -4.13
C HIS A 61 2.33 -9.60 -2.96
N VAL A 62 3.56 -9.08 -2.96
CA VAL A 62 4.08 -8.20 -1.91
C VAL A 62 4.40 -6.83 -2.48
N VAL A 63 3.91 -5.78 -1.82
CA VAL A 63 4.23 -4.38 -2.13
C VAL A 63 5.10 -3.84 -0.99
N GLY A 64 6.39 -3.65 -1.27
CA GLY A 64 7.38 -3.10 -0.35
C GLY A 64 7.45 -1.59 -0.46
N LEU A 65 6.91 -0.87 0.52
CA LEU A 65 6.95 0.59 0.58
C LEU A 65 8.25 1.06 1.22
N SER A 66 9.03 1.90 0.54
CA SER A 66 10.28 2.43 1.11
C SER A 66 10.06 3.17 2.44
N HIS A 67 10.85 2.81 3.47
CA HIS A 67 10.82 3.45 4.79
C HIS A 67 11.13 4.95 4.73
N THR A 68 11.95 5.39 3.78
CA THR A 68 12.33 6.80 3.70
C THR A 68 11.13 7.70 3.41
N ALA A 69 10.07 7.17 2.77
CA ALA A 69 8.83 7.89 2.56
C ALA A 69 8.06 8.13 3.87
N PHE A 70 8.13 7.18 4.81
CA PHE A 70 7.50 7.31 6.14
C PHE A 70 8.21 8.39 6.96
N VAL A 71 9.55 8.45 6.88
CA VAL A 71 10.36 9.52 7.51
C VAL A 71 9.95 10.88 6.94
N LYS A 72 9.94 11.04 5.61
CA LYS A 72 9.54 12.29 4.97
C LYS A 72 8.09 12.68 5.24
N PHE A 73 7.19 11.70 5.31
CA PHE A 73 5.80 11.96 5.70
C PHE A 73 5.75 12.54 7.10
N ARG A 74 6.43 11.92 8.08
CA ARG A 74 6.47 12.39 9.47
C ARG A 74 7.03 13.80 9.61
N GLU A 75 8.14 14.09 8.92
CA GLU A 75 8.74 15.43 8.89
C GLU A 75 7.76 16.50 8.40
N LYS A 76 6.95 16.19 7.39
CA LYS A 76 5.98 17.12 6.80
C LYS A 76 4.67 17.21 7.58
N SER A 77 4.15 16.08 8.08
CA SER A 77 2.82 15.97 8.68
C SER A 77 2.81 16.23 10.19
N GLY A 78 3.95 16.02 10.85
CA GLY A 78 4.09 16.04 12.31
C GLY A 78 3.60 14.76 13.01
N ARG A 79 3.32 13.68 12.26
CA ARG A 79 2.85 12.39 12.80
C ARG A 79 3.34 11.21 11.97
N ASP A 80 3.31 10.02 12.55
CA ASP A 80 3.61 8.79 11.82
C ASP A 80 2.47 8.42 10.86
N LEU A 81 2.83 7.76 9.75
CA LEU A 81 1.87 7.10 8.88
C LEU A 81 1.39 5.83 9.58
N THR A 82 0.08 5.65 9.67
CA THR A 82 -0.48 4.46 10.34
C THR A 82 -0.41 3.24 9.43
N ASP A 83 -0.41 2.06 10.03
CA ASP A 83 -0.50 0.76 9.34
C ASP A 83 -1.69 0.69 8.34
N ARG A 84 -2.83 1.27 8.72
CA ARG A 84 -4.00 1.41 7.84
C ARG A 84 -3.70 2.23 6.61
N GLU A 85 -3.15 3.43 6.82
CA GLU A 85 -2.79 4.35 5.76
C GLU A 85 -1.73 3.75 4.82
N ALA A 86 -0.71 3.11 5.37
CA ALA A 86 0.32 2.41 4.61
C ALA A 86 -0.27 1.26 3.78
N SER A 87 -1.12 0.43 4.38
CA SER A 87 -1.76 -0.69 3.67
C SER A 87 -2.69 -0.21 2.55
N PHE A 88 -3.35 0.94 2.75
CA PHE A 88 -4.18 1.58 1.71
C PHE A 88 -3.33 2.12 0.57
N VAL A 89 -2.22 2.80 0.86
CA VAL A 89 -1.24 3.26 -0.15
C VAL A 89 -0.69 2.08 -0.95
N ALA A 90 -0.38 0.97 -0.30
CA ALA A 90 0.07 -0.25 -0.98
C ALA A 90 -1.02 -0.84 -1.90
N ALA A 91 -2.29 -0.82 -1.48
CA ALA A 91 -3.41 -1.28 -2.31
C ALA A 91 -3.58 -0.41 -3.56
N GLU A 92 -3.44 0.91 -3.43
CA GLU A 92 -3.50 1.83 -4.57
C GLU A 92 -2.33 1.65 -5.53
N TYR A 93 -1.11 1.42 -5.02
CA TYR A 93 0.02 1.05 -5.89
C TYR A 93 -0.26 -0.23 -6.67
N LEU A 94 -0.75 -1.28 -5.98
CA LEU A 94 -1.08 -2.55 -6.63
C LEU A 94 -2.18 -2.38 -7.68
N ARG A 95 -3.20 -1.57 -7.39
CA ARG A 95 -4.27 -1.25 -8.35
C ARG A 95 -3.71 -0.67 -9.63
N GLU A 96 -2.86 0.36 -9.55
CA GLU A 96 -2.25 0.96 -10.75
C GLU A 96 -1.45 -0.06 -11.57
N ARG A 97 -0.69 -0.96 -10.93
CA ARG A 97 0.09 -1.98 -11.63
C ARG A 97 -0.79 -3.04 -12.31
N LEU A 98 -1.84 -3.49 -11.63
CA LEU A 98 -2.79 -4.47 -12.19
C LEU A 98 -3.63 -3.89 -13.33
N GLU A 99 -4.00 -2.61 -13.27
CA GLU A 99 -4.64 -1.91 -14.40
C GLU A 99 -3.78 -1.92 -15.68
N GLU A 100 -2.45 -1.99 -15.52
CA GLU A 100 -1.45 -2.00 -16.59
C GLU A 100 -0.91 -3.42 -16.90
N GLU A 101 -1.47 -4.47 -16.28
CA GLU A 101 -0.98 -5.85 -16.34
C GLU A 101 0.48 -6.07 -15.92
N ASP A 102 1.06 -5.15 -15.14
CA ASP A 102 2.39 -5.32 -14.56
C ASP A 102 2.31 -6.19 -13.30
N ILE A 103 2.09 -7.50 -13.48
CA ILE A 103 1.93 -8.44 -12.37
C ILE A 103 3.29 -8.97 -11.91
N ARG A 104 3.64 -8.69 -10.66
CA ARG A 104 4.88 -9.18 -10.03
C ARG A 104 4.61 -9.79 -8.66
N SER A 105 5.37 -10.80 -8.29
CA SER A 105 5.32 -11.38 -6.93
C SER A 105 5.82 -10.40 -5.86
N LEU A 106 6.68 -9.47 -6.25
CA LEU A 106 7.24 -8.42 -5.40
C LEU A 106 7.33 -7.11 -6.17
N TYR A 107 6.92 -6.02 -5.52
CA TYR A 107 7.12 -4.66 -5.98
C TYR A 107 7.97 -3.89 -4.98
N ASP A 108 9.08 -3.34 -5.44
CA ASP A 108 9.90 -2.40 -4.68
C ASP A 108 9.42 -0.98 -5.01
N VAL A 109 8.64 -0.39 -4.11
CA VAL A 109 8.03 0.92 -4.32
C VAL A 109 8.99 2.01 -3.84
N PRO A 110 9.54 2.85 -4.75
CA PRO A 110 10.48 3.88 -4.38
C PRO A 110 9.79 4.99 -3.58
N GLU A 111 10.57 5.68 -2.76
CA GLU A 111 10.11 6.78 -1.90
C GLU A 111 9.19 7.77 -2.63
N SER A 112 9.56 8.19 -3.83
CA SER A 112 8.82 9.17 -4.62
C SER A 112 7.41 8.71 -4.97
N GLU A 113 7.23 7.41 -5.26
CA GLU A 113 5.93 6.83 -5.60
C GLU A 113 5.06 6.68 -4.36
N VAL A 114 5.64 6.25 -3.23
CA VAL A 114 4.92 6.21 -1.95
C VAL A 114 4.41 7.61 -1.59
N LEU A 115 5.25 8.63 -1.71
CA LEU A 115 4.84 10.02 -1.44
C LEU A 115 3.81 10.54 -2.45
N ARG A 116 3.93 10.19 -3.74
CA ARG A 116 2.91 10.53 -4.76
C ARG A 116 1.56 9.96 -4.36
N LEU A 117 1.50 8.68 -3.99
CA LEU A 117 0.27 8.01 -3.60
C LEU A 117 -0.31 8.56 -2.31
N ILE A 118 0.51 8.80 -1.27
CA ILE A 118 0.07 9.46 -0.02
C ILE A 118 -0.65 10.78 -0.31
N ASN A 119 -0.10 11.60 -1.21
CA ASN A 119 -0.73 12.86 -1.61
C ASN A 119 -2.02 12.63 -2.43
N LEU A 120 -2.01 11.67 -3.35
CA LEU A 120 -3.16 11.32 -4.19
C LEU A 120 -4.37 10.90 -3.34
N VAL A 121 -4.16 10.05 -2.34
CA VAL A 121 -5.22 9.58 -1.44
C VAL A 121 -5.61 10.59 -0.35
N GLY A 122 -4.91 11.73 -0.27
CA GLY A 122 -5.25 12.83 0.61
C GLY A 122 -4.86 12.64 2.08
N ILE A 123 -3.89 11.77 2.38
CA ILE A 123 -3.36 11.58 3.74
C ILE A 123 -2.47 12.79 4.12
N LYS A 124 -2.70 13.36 5.32
CA LYS A 124 -2.08 14.63 5.79
C LYS A 124 -1.54 14.59 7.21
#